data_AF-A0A0K9P7T9-F1
#
_entry.id   AF-A0A0K9P7T9-F1
#
_cell.length_a   1.000
_cell.length_b   1.000
_cell.length_c   1.000
_cell.angle_alpha   90.00
_cell.angle_beta   90.00
_cell.angle_gamma   90.00
#
_symmetry.space_group_name_H-M   'P 1'
#
loop_
_entity.id
_entity.type
_entity.pdbx_description
1 polymer ?
#
loop_
_entity_poly.entity_id
_entity_poly.type
_entity_poly.pdbx_seq_one_letter_code
_entity_poly.pdbx_strand_id
1 'polypeptide(L)' 'MWPTPRSAFQHSVFQDEILLYGGYSKVVSSATNSSEKGIVHSDMWSLDPRTWEWSKVMFCSAYF' A
#
# COMPACT_ATOMS: atom_id res chain seq x y z
N MET A 1 4.89 -9.81 -4.20
CA MET A 1 4.83 -9.28 -2.80
C MET A 1 3.51 -8.54 -2.66
N TRP A 2 2.80 -8.62 -1.55
CA TRP A 2 1.44 -8.04 -1.43
C TRP A 2 1.44 -6.76 -0.58
N PRO A 3 0.60 -5.76 -0.88
CA PRO A 3 0.40 -4.63 0.01
C PRO A 3 -0.25 -5.10 1.32
N THR A 4 0.16 -4.50 2.44
CA THR A 4 -0.50 -4.74 3.74
C THR A 4 -1.98 -4.36 3.68
N PRO A 5 -2.89 -5.15 4.29
CA PRO A 5 -4.30 -4.77 4.43
C PRO A 5 -4.44 -3.39 5.06
N ARG A 6 -5.20 -2.51 4.40
CA ARG A 6 -5.31 -1.09 4.76
C ARG A 6 -6.64 -0.49 4.34
N SER A 7 -7.04 0.59 4.99
CA SER A 7 -8.20 1.42 4.66
C SER A 7 -7.77 2.84 4.29
N ALA A 8 -8.72 3.70 3.89
CA ALA A 8 -8.48 5.11 3.58
C ALA A 8 -7.33 5.37 2.57
N PHE A 9 -7.10 4.42 1.66
CA PHE A 9 -6.15 4.54 0.57
C PHE A 9 -6.80 5.21 -0.63
N GLN A 10 -5.97 5.75 -1.52
CA GLN A 10 -6.42 6.19 -2.84
C GLN A 10 -6.35 5.01 -3.81
N HIS A 11 -7.39 4.87 -4.62
CA HIS A 11 -7.55 3.78 -5.57
C HIS A 11 -7.96 4.35 -6.92
N SER A 12 -7.14 4.13 -7.94
CA SER A 12 -7.33 4.72 -9.27
C SER A 12 -6.96 3.71 -10.35
N VAL A 13 -7.59 3.83 -11.52
CA VAL A 13 -7.20 3.08 -12.72
C VAL A 13 -6.41 4.00 -13.63
N PHE A 14 -5.28 3.53 -14.13
CA PHE A 14 -4.49 4.24 -15.13
C PHE A 14 -4.03 3.25 -16.20
N GLN A 15 -4.46 3.49 -17.44
CA GLN A 15 -4.27 2.54 -18.55
C GLN A 15 -4.82 1.16 -18.17
N ASP A 16 -3.99 0.12 -18.23
CA ASP A 16 -4.36 -1.27 -17.93
C ASP A 16 -3.96 -1.69 -16.50
N GLU A 17 -3.56 -0.73 -15.65
CA GLU A 17 -3.10 -0.99 -14.30
C GLU A 17 -4.03 -0.38 -13.25
N ILE A 18 -4.15 -1.07 -12.12
CA ILE A 18 -4.84 -0.58 -10.94
C ILE A 18 -3.80 -0.05 -9.96
N LEU A 19 -3.91 1.21 -9.57
CA LEU A 19 -2.99 1.88 -8.65
C LEU A 19 -3.60 1.99 -7.24
N LEU A 20 -2.78 1.64 -6.25
CA LEU A 20 -3.07 1.82 -4.83
C LEU A 20 -2.00 2.73 -4.22
N TYR A 21 -2.42 3.83 -3.60
CA TYR A 21 -1.52 4.76 -2.93
C TYR A 21 -1.92 5.00 -1.49
N GLY A 22 -0.92 4.92 -0.60
CA GLY A 22 -1.02 5.26 0.80
C GLY A 22 -2.01 4.39 1.57
N GLY A 23 -2.77 5.02 2.47
CA GLY A 23 -3.74 4.38 3.34
C GLY A 23 -3.29 4.25 4.79
N TYR A 24 -4.10 3.57 5.59
CA TYR A 24 -3.89 3.39 7.02
C TYR A 24 -4.10 1.93 7.40
N SER A 25 -3.22 1.38 8.24
CA SER A 25 -3.37 0.05 8.84
C SER A 25 -3.16 0.09 10.34
N LYS A 26 -3.83 -0.80 11.07
CA LYS A 26 -3.56 -1.04 12.48
C LYS A 26 -2.73 -2.30 12.64
N VAL A 27 -1.70 -2.26 13.46
CA VAL A 27 -0.95 -3.46 13.87
C VAL A 27 -1.28 -3.73 15.33
N VAL A 28 -1.82 -4.92 15.59
CA VAL A 28 -2.07 -5.42 16.94
C VAL A 28 -0.88 -6.29 17.32
N SER A 29 -0.04 -5.81 18.24
CA SER A 29 1.05 -6.61 18.81
C SER A 29 0.49 -7.55 19.88
N SER A 30 0.63 -8.85 19.67
CA SER A 30 0.18 -9.90 20.60
C SER A 30 1.05 -10.06 21.85
N ALA A 31 2.18 -9.36 21.94
CA ALA A 31 3.23 -9.67 22.93
C ALA A 31 2.98 -9.07 24.32
N THR A 32 2.40 -7.88 24.44
CA THR A 32 2.18 -7.25 25.75
C THR A 32 1.17 -6.11 25.61
N ASN A 33 0.09 -6.14 26.40
CA ASN A 33 -0.84 -5.03 26.67
C ASN A 33 -1.06 -4.00 25.55
N SER A 34 -1.92 -4.36 24.60
CA SER A 34 -2.92 -3.48 23.94
C SER A 34 -2.49 -2.07 23.49
N SER A 35 -1.25 -1.86 23.03
CA SER A 35 -0.93 -0.65 22.27
C SER A 35 -1.26 -0.86 20.80
N GLU A 36 -2.45 -0.46 20.37
CA GLU A 36 -2.79 -0.39 18.95
C GLU A 36 -1.88 0.66 18.28
N LYS A 37 -0.99 0.24 17.38
CA LYS A 37 -0.18 1.17 16.59
C LYS A 37 -0.81 1.37 15.21
N GLY A 38 -1.22 2.60 14.95
CA GLY A 38 -1.59 3.05 13.61
C GLY A 38 -0.37 3.25 12.73
N ILE A 39 -0.45 2.83 11.47
CA ILE A 39 0.56 3.07 10.45
C ILE A 39 -0.12 3.79 9.29
N VAL A 40 0.34 5.00 9.00
CA VAL A 40 0.01 5.70 7.75
C VAL A 40 1.04 5.28 6.70
N HIS A 41 0.54 4.83 5.56
CA HIS A 41 1.33 4.40 4.43
C HIS A 41 1.47 5.55 3.43
N SER A 42 2.65 5.63 2.80
CA SER A 42 2.97 6.57 1.71
C SER A 42 3.59 5.87 0.50
N ASP A 43 3.53 4.54 0.47
CA ASP A 43 3.97 3.73 -0.66
C ASP A 43 2.91 3.66 -1.76
N MET A 44 3.34 3.30 -2.97
CA MET A 44 2.48 3.07 -4.12
C MET A 44 2.66 1.66 -4.65
N TRP A 45 1.55 1.06 -5.07
CA TRP A 45 1.47 -0.28 -5.63
C TRP A 45 0.69 -0.24 -6.95
N SER A 46 1.09 -1.10 -7.90
CA SER A 46 0.30 -1.40 -9.09
C SER A 46 -0.15 -2.87 -9.07
N LEU A 47 -1.32 -3.11 -9.63
CA LEU A 47 -1.90 -4.43 -9.83
C LEU A 47 -2.24 -4.58 -11.31
N ASP A 48 -1.70 -5.63 -11.92
CA ASP A 48 -2.11 -6.08 -13.25
C ASP A 48 -3.38 -6.93 -13.08
N PRO A 49 -4.56 -6.48 -13.57
CA PRO A 49 -5.82 -7.19 -13.41
C PRO A 49 -5.91 -8.47 -14.26
N ARG A 50 -4.97 -8.70 -15.18
CA ARG A 50 -4.94 -9.90 -16.03
C ARG A 50 -4.25 -11.06 -15.33
N THR A 51 -3.22 -10.76 -14.53
CA THR A 51 -2.41 -11.75 -13.81
C THR A 51 -2.68 -11.77 -12.30
N TRP A 52 -3.30 -10.71 -11.77
CA TRP A 52 -3.48 -10.45 -10.34
C TRP A 52 -2.18 -10.29 -9.56
N GLU A 53 -1.10 -9.89 -10.25
CA GLU A 53 0.21 -9.68 -9.65
C GLU A 53 0.39 -8.25 -9.15
N TRP A 54 0.90 -8.12 -7.93
CA TRP A 54 1.20 -6.84 -7.30
C TRP A 54 2.68 -6.48 -7.45
N SER A 55 2.93 -5.23 -7.84
CA SER A 55 4.25 -4.63 -7.98
C SER A 55 4.37 -3.36 -7.14
N LYS A 56 5.46 -3.21 -6.39
CA LYS A 56 5.73 -1.98 -5.62
C LYS A 56 6.34 -0.93 -6.55
N VAL A 57 5.72 0.23 -6.63
CA VAL A 57 6.21 1.31 -7.49
C VAL A 57 7.29 2.09 -6.74
N MET A 58 8.48 2.13 -7.33
CA MET A 58 9.59 2.93 -6.83
C MET A 58 9.59 4.26 -7.56
N PHE A 59 9.32 5.35 -6.85
CA PHE A 59 9.60 6.67 -7.41
C PHE A 59 11.12 6.84 -7.45
N CYS A 60 11.68 6.88 -8.65
CA CYS A 60 13.03 7.39 -8.82
C CYS A 60 12.95 8.88 -8.46
N SER A 61 13.55 9.28 -7.34
CA SER A 61 13.80 10.70 -7.07
C SER A 61 14.81 11.15 -8.11
N ALA A 62 14.33 11.62 -9.26
CA ALA A 62 15.12 12.47 -10.11
C ALA A 62 15.42 13.72 -9.29
N TYR A 63 16.65 13.80 -8.78
CA TYR A 63 17.18 14.97 -8.11
C TYR A 63 16.98 16.18 -9.03
N PHE A 64 16.21 17.16 -8.57
CA PHE A 64 16.25 18.53 -9.07
C PHE A 64 17.10 19.36 -8.12
#